data_AF-A0A2G6EJL3-F1
#
_entry.id   AF-A0A2G6EJL3-F1
#
_cell.length_a   1.000
_cell.length_b   1.000
_cell.length_c   1.000
_cell.angle_alpha   90.00
_cell.angle_beta   90.00
_cell.angle_gamma   90.00
#
_symmetry.space_group_name_H-M   'P 1'
#
loop_
_entity.id
_entity.type
_entity.pdbx_description
1 polymer ?
#
loop_
_entity_poly.entity_id
_entity_poly.type
_entity_poly.pdbx_seq_one_letter_code
_entity_poly.pdbx_strand_id
1 'polypeptide(L)'
;MCSNATNTTSNDWARIHRAASVGILGLAALAFLPCSERAEATIYKCVDADGNTSYTSRTCPANDTLSTLTINGTSSWSQDCRVGRDFGDEVIRKMQAGMDSTDVFATWGGIDAVSPTVINMVSYIYTFRGSDRIDAARISALTHQRCESGSFGQSDCRQFPSSFVRNNGGCHADAGPPANAVPVDSGSIAGELPRAERDPNRAALDPKPQARDPAVADAEIAAADAQAAREACRIEIQTRMTELHRNSASATGELPMSAIDEMAKLIAELGRC
;
A
#
# COMPACT_ATOMS: atom_id res chain seq x y z
N MET A 1 0.80 35.28 37.34
CA MET A 1 1.32 36.66 37.21
C MET A 1 2.57 36.60 36.32
N CYS A 2 2.85 37.69 35.58
CA CYS A 2 3.71 37.82 34.37
C CYS A 2 2.88 37.70 33.08
N SER A 3 2.20 38.74 32.58
CA SER A 3 2.62 40.04 32.02
C SER A 3 2.57 40.01 30.49
N ASN A 4 1.51 40.59 29.94
CA ASN A 4 1.31 40.89 28.53
C ASN A 4 2.21 42.05 28.10
N ALA A 5 2.91 41.90 26.98
CA ALA A 5 3.57 43.00 26.27
C ALA A 5 2.86 43.22 24.93
N THR A 6 2.05 44.27 24.88
CA THR A 6 1.53 44.87 23.64
C THR A 6 2.64 45.66 22.96
N ASN A 7 2.98 45.32 21.72
CA ASN A 7 3.84 46.15 20.89
C ASN A 7 3.04 46.79 19.77
N THR A 8 2.90 48.10 19.91
CA THR A 8 2.44 49.08 18.93
C THR A 8 3.62 49.43 18.02
N THR A 9 3.48 49.30 16.70
CA THR A 9 4.34 50.04 15.76
C THR A 9 3.52 50.52 14.57
N SER A 10 3.43 51.84 14.49
CA SER A 10 2.94 52.64 13.37
C SER A 10 3.83 52.47 12.14
N ASN A 11 3.20 52.29 10.99
CA ASN A 11 3.87 52.30 9.69
C ASN A 11 3.91 53.74 9.16
N ASP A 12 4.99 54.47 9.43
CA ASP A 12 5.28 55.70 8.70
C ASP A 12 6.15 55.39 7.48
N TRP A 13 5.61 55.75 6.32
CA TRP A 13 6.14 55.47 5.01
C TRP A 13 7.18 56.50 4.59
N ALA A 14 8.18 55.98 3.88
CA ALA A 14 8.83 56.62 2.74
C ALA A 14 9.59 57.94 2.97
N ARG A 15 10.92 57.82 3.00
CA ARG A 15 11.85 58.41 2.01
C ARG A 15 13.22 58.45 2.66
N ILE A 16 14.23 57.87 2.00
CA ILE A 16 15.48 58.53 1.62
C ILE A 16 16.27 57.59 0.72
N HIS A 17 16.74 58.18 -0.37
CA HIS A 17 17.47 57.58 -1.48
C HIS A 17 18.94 57.29 -1.13
N ARG A 18 19.47 56.24 -1.78
CA ARG A 18 20.81 56.09 -2.37
C ARG A 18 22.02 56.33 -1.46
N ALA A 19 22.78 55.26 -1.20
CA ALA A 19 24.22 55.25 -1.40
C ALA A 19 24.74 53.81 -1.45
N ALA A 20 25.45 53.48 -2.52
CA ALA A 20 26.23 52.28 -2.65
C ALA A 20 27.26 52.19 -1.54
N SER A 21 27.31 51.08 -0.82
CA SER A 21 28.49 50.68 -0.06
C SER A 21 28.53 49.16 0.04
N VAL A 22 29.67 48.65 -0.44
CA VAL A 22 30.21 47.31 -0.29
C VAL A 22 30.02 46.83 1.15
N GLY A 23 29.43 45.65 1.31
CA GLY A 23 29.17 45.03 2.60
C GLY A 23 29.00 43.53 2.45
N ILE A 24 30.10 42.86 2.12
CA ILE A 24 30.27 41.41 2.26
C ILE A 24 30.14 41.10 3.76
N LEU A 25 28.99 40.60 4.21
CA LEU A 25 28.77 39.85 5.47
C LEU A 25 27.27 39.68 5.69
N GLY A 26 26.72 38.50 5.34
CA GLY A 26 25.31 38.20 5.61
C GLY A 26 24.79 36.90 5.00
N LEU A 27 25.66 35.90 4.79
CA LEU A 27 25.31 34.57 4.26
C LEU A 27 25.41 33.52 5.38
N ALA A 28 24.80 33.79 6.54
CA ALA A 28 24.85 32.89 7.71
C ALA A 28 23.56 32.89 8.53
N ALA A 29 22.39 32.96 7.88
CA ALA A 29 21.09 32.91 8.57
C ALA A 29 20.05 32.03 7.84
N LEU A 30 20.47 30.88 7.30
CA LEU A 30 19.59 29.97 6.54
C LEU A 30 19.77 28.48 6.92
N ALA A 31 20.25 28.18 8.12
CA ALA A 31 20.55 26.80 8.55
C ALA A 31 19.82 26.34 9.83
N PHE A 32 18.67 26.92 10.15
CA PHE A 32 17.77 26.38 11.19
C PHE A 32 16.34 26.24 10.66
N LEU A 33 16.18 25.47 9.58
CA LEU A 33 14.92 24.79 9.34
C LEU A 33 14.92 23.59 10.30
N PRO A 34 14.11 23.58 11.38
CA PRO A 34 13.95 22.37 12.17
C PRO A 34 13.44 21.30 11.20
N CYS A 35 14.24 20.26 10.98
CA CYS A 35 13.76 19.03 10.40
C CYS A 35 12.56 18.62 11.23
N SER A 36 11.36 18.82 10.67
CA SER A 36 10.14 18.26 11.21
C SER A 36 10.27 16.76 11.00
N GLU A 37 10.90 16.07 11.95
CA GLU A 37 10.81 14.63 12.05
C GLU A 37 9.31 14.32 12.02
N ARG A 38 8.89 13.52 11.04
CA ARG A 38 7.52 13.02 11.00
C ARG A 38 7.37 12.17 12.26
N ALA A 39 6.80 12.76 13.30
CA ALA A 39 6.41 12.02 14.48
C ALA A 39 5.37 10.99 14.04
N GLU A 40 5.80 9.75 13.86
CA GLU A 40 4.91 8.61 13.65
C GLU A 40 4.10 8.44 14.93
N ALA A 41 2.91 9.03 14.96
CA ALA A 41 2.00 8.90 16.09
C ALA A 41 1.47 7.45 16.11
N THR A 42 1.99 6.62 17.01
CA THR A 42 1.44 5.29 17.29
C THR A 42 0.30 5.43 18.31
N ILE A 43 -0.90 4.96 17.97
CA ILE A 43 -2.00 4.82 18.93
C ILE A 43 -2.09 3.35 19.36
N TYR A 44 -2.15 3.11 20.66
CA TYR A 44 -2.36 1.80 21.25
C TYR A 44 -3.83 1.66 21.64
N LYS A 45 -4.44 0.53 21.31
CA LYS A 45 -5.73 0.11 21.85
C LYS A 45 -5.47 -0.74 23.08
N CYS A 46 -5.92 -0.26 24.23
CA CYS A 46 -5.85 -0.97 25.50
C CYS A 46 -7.22 -1.54 25.82
N VAL A 47 -7.26 -2.83 26.15
CA VAL A 47 -8.46 -3.49 26.66
C VAL A 47 -8.17 -3.89 28.10
N ASP A 48 -8.95 -3.32 29.02
CA ASP A 48 -8.83 -3.63 30.46
C ASP A 48 -9.46 -4.98 30.81
N ALA A 49 -9.29 -5.41 32.06
CA ALA A 49 -9.84 -6.68 32.56
C ALA A 49 -11.37 -6.75 32.55
N ASP A 50 -12.05 -5.61 32.57
CA ASP A 50 -13.51 -5.49 32.51
C ASP A 50 -14.03 -5.48 31.06
N GLY A 51 -13.12 -5.49 30.07
CA GLY A 51 -13.42 -5.47 28.65
C GLY A 51 -13.64 -4.06 28.07
N ASN A 52 -13.38 -3.00 28.84
CA ASN A 52 -13.47 -1.64 28.32
C ASN A 52 -12.28 -1.35 27.42
N THR A 53 -12.56 -0.66 26.32
CA THR A 53 -11.56 -0.26 25.34
C THR A 53 -11.19 1.20 25.51
N SER A 54 -9.90 1.50 25.63
CA SER A 54 -9.35 2.85 25.59
C SER A 54 -8.28 2.99 24.52
N TYR A 55 -8.10 4.22 23.99
CA TYR A 55 -7.11 4.53 22.96
C TYR A 55 -6.13 5.56 23.52
N THR A 56 -4.84 5.27 23.44
CA THR A 56 -3.79 6.08 24.05
C THR A 56 -2.57 6.19 23.13
N SER A 57 -1.88 7.32 23.15
CA SER A 57 -0.60 7.51 22.45
C SER A 57 0.59 6.93 23.21
N ARG A 58 0.35 6.35 24.40
CA ARG A 58 1.35 5.69 25.25
C ARG A 58 1.05 4.19 25.36
N THR A 59 2.08 3.38 25.53
CA THR A 59 1.97 1.92 25.71
C THR A 59 0.98 1.58 26.83
N CYS A 60 0.18 0.51 26.64
CA CYS A 60 -0.81 0.11 27.64
C CYS A 60 -0.14 -0.28 28.97
N PRO A 61 -0.81 -0.04 30.12
CA PRO A 61 -0.40 -0.60 31.41
C PRO A 61 -0.17 -2.10 31.32
N ALA A 62 0.78 -2.65 32.10
CA ALA A 62 1.19 -4.05 32.02
C ALA A 62 0.08 -5.09 32.28
N ASN A 63 -1.07 -4.64 32.78
CA ASN A 63 -2.22 -5.48 33.13
C ASN A 63 -3.29 -5.50 32.02
N ASP A 64 -3.13 -4.68 30.98
CA ASP A 64 -4.08 -4.55 29.89
C ASP A 64 -3.59 -5.32 28.65
N THR A 65 -4.52 -5.83 27.86
CA THR A 65 -4.16 -6.51 26.61
C THR A 65 -3.80 -5.44 25.57
N LEU A 66 -2.53 -5.40 25.16
CA LEU A 66 -2.00 -4.45 24.18
C LEU A 66 -2.33 -4.93 22.76
N SER A 67 -3.12 -4.16 22.02
CA SER A 67 -3.19 -4.26 20.56
C SER A 67 -2.68 -2.95 19.95
N THR A 68 -1.51 -3.00 19.33
CA THR A 68 -0.94 -1.86 18.62
C THR A 68 -1.79 -1.57 17.38
N LEU A 69 -2.45 -0.43 17.35
CA LEU A 69 -3.16 0.06 16.17
C LEU A 69 -2.28 1.13 15.53
N THR A 70 -1.37 0.72 14.65
CA THR A 70 -0.71 1.68 13.78
C THR A 70 -1.81 2.41 13.01
N ILE A 71 -1.90 3.75 13.16
CA ILE A 71 -2.95 4.59 12.52
C ILE A 71 -2.82 4.62 10.99
N ASN A 72 -1.91 3.84 10.42
CA ASN A 72 -2.12 3.29 9.09
C ASN A 72 -2.96 2.01 9.23
N GLY A 73 -4.29 2.19 9.26
CA GLY A 73 -5.30 1.11 9.25
C GLY A 73 -5.28 0.22 8.00
N THR A 74 -4.15 0.15 7.29
CA THR A 74 -3.82 -0.75 6.20
C THR A 74 -2.85 -1.86 6.62
N SER A 75 -2.32 -1.85 7.86
CA SER A 75 -1.16 -2.67 8.21
C SER A 75 -1.36 -4.20 8.14
N SER A 76 -2.52 -4.76 8.52
CA SER A 76 -2.72 -6.21 8.35
C SER A 76 -2.86 -6.62 6.87
N TRP A 77 -3.56 -5.82 6.06
CA TRP A 77 -3.76 -6.11 4.63
C TRP A 77 -2.47 -5.89 3.83
N SER A 78 -1.65 -4.89 4.21
CA SER A 78 -0.38 -4.59 3.54
C SER A 78 0.65 -5.71 3.69
N GLN A 79 0.65 -6.42 4.83
CA GLN A 79 1.58 -7.54 5.06
C GLN A 79 1.18 -8.77 4.26
N ASP A 80 -0.12 -9.05 4.15
CA ASP A 80 -0.61 -10.19 3.37
C ASP A 80 -0.45 -9.96 1.86
N CYS A 81 -0.53 -8.71 1.40
CA CYS A 81 -0.27 -8.37 -0.01
C CYS A 81 1.20 -8.43 -0.41
N ARG A 82 2.14 -8.48 0.53
CA ARG A 82 3.53 -8.85 0.24
C ARG A 82 3.61 -10.30 -0.24
N VAL A 83 2.98 -11.23 0.50
CA VAL A 83 2.93 -12.65 0.11
C VAL A 83 2.22 -12.81 -1.24
N GLY A 84 1.13 -12.06 -1.44
CA GLY A 84 0.44 -12.02 -2.75
C GLY A 84 1.31 -11.49 -3.88
N ARG A 85 2.11 -10.45 -3.65
CA ARG A 85 3.06 -9.92 -4.65
C ARG A 85 4.13 -10.96 -5.00
N ASP A 86 4.79 -11.53 -4.00
CA ASP A 86 5.86 -12.50 -4.23
C ASP A 86 5.31 -13.76 -4.92
N PHE A 87 4.06 -14.16 -4.60
CA PHE A 87 3.35 -15.22 -5.32
C PHE A 87 3.06 -14.83 -6.77
N GLY A 88 2.59 -13.61 -7.00
CA GLY A 88 2.36 -13.06 -8.32
C GLY A 88 3.62 -13.07 -9.18
N ASP A 89 4.75 -12.65 -8.62
CA ASP A 89 6.05 -12.65 -9.31
C ASP A 89 6.47 -14.08 -9.74
N GLU A 90 6.28 -15.07 -8.87
CA GLU A 90 6.55 -16.47 -9.19
C GLU A 90 5.65 -16.99 -10.32
N VAL A 91 4.36 -16.62 -10.32
CA VAL A 91 3.43 -16.97 -11.41
C VAL A 91 3.81 -16.27 -12.71
N ILE A 92 4.16 -14.99 -12.67
CA ILE A 92 4.63 -14.22 -13.85
C ILE A 92 5.85 -14.89 -14.46
N ARG A 93 6.82 -15.29 -13.63
CA ARG A 93 8.04 -15.99 -14.07
C ARG A 93 7.71 -17.32 -14.77
N LYS A 94 6.80 -18.12 -14.21
CA LYS A 94 6.35 -19.39 -14.82
C LYS A 94 5.59 -19.17 -16.14
N MET A 95 4.72 -18.16 -16.18
CA MET A 95 4.00 -17.76 -17.39
C MET A 95 4.98 -17.35 -18.50
N GLN A 96 5.99 -16.54 -18.18
CA GLN A 96 7.03 -16.12 -19.13
C GLN A 96 7.91 -17.28 -19.60
N ALA A 97 8.12 -18.30 -18.76
CA ALA A 97 8.76 -19.55 -19.14
C ALA A 97 7.89 -20.42 -20.08
N GLY A 98 6.67 -19.98 -20.42
CA GLY A 98 5.77 -20.67 -21.34
C GLY A 98 4.87 -21.72 -20.69
N MET A 99 4.89 -21.83 -19.35
CA MET A 99 4.01 -22.73 -18.60
C MET A 99 2.55 -22.26 -18.75
N ASP A 100 1.62 -23.19 -18.99
CA ASP A 100 0.20 -22.84 -18.96
C ASP A 100 -0.36 -22.76 -17.53
N SER A 101 -1.51 -22.14 -17.36
CA SER A 101 -2.10 -21.93 -16.03
C SER A 101 -2.42 -23.24 -15.31
N THR A 102 -2.79 -24.29 -16.06
CA THR A 102 -3.08 -25.62 -15.51
C THR A 102 -1.82 -26.26 -14.93
N ASP A 103 -0.71 -26.19 -15.68
CA ASP A 103 0.60 -26.66 -15.23
C ASP A 103 1.09 -25.87 -14.00
N VAL A 104 0.84 -24.57 -13.98
CA VAL A 104 1.12 -23.71 -12.82
C VAL A 104 0.36 -24.22 -11.58
N PHE A 105 -0.95 -24.46 -11.67
CA PHE A 105 -1.73 -25.03 -10.57
C PHE A 105 -1.26 -26.43 -10.16
N ALA A 106 -0.86 -27.27 -11.13
CA ALA A 106 -0.34 -28.61 -10.85
C ALA A 106 0.89 -28.57 -9.93
N THR A 107 1.72 -27.51 -9.98
CA THR A 107 2.87 -27.35 -9.08
C THR A 107 2.51 -27.20 -7.59
N TRP A 108 1.25 -26.92 -7.28
CA TRP A 108 0.73 -26.79 -5.91
C TRP A 108 -0.35 -27.82 -5.56
N GLY A 109 -0.45 -28.91 -6.33
CA GLY A 109 -1.42 -29.98 -6.07
C GLY A 109 -2.70 -29.90 -6.90
N GLY A 110 -2.75 -29.02 -7.90
CA GLY A 110 -3.90 -28.85 -8.79
C GLY A 110 -4.83 -27.72 -8.34
N ILE A 111 -5.87 -27.46 -9.14
CA ILE A 111 -6.82 -26.37 -8.90
C ILE A 111 -7.64 -26.57 -7.62
N ASP A 112 -7.89 -27.83 -7.23
CA ASP A 112 -8.65 -28.18 -6.02
C ASP A 112 -7.83 -28.01 -4.73
N ALA A 113 -6.50 -27.89 -4.85
CA ALA A 113 -5.58 -27.76 -3.72
C ALA A 113 -5.26 -26.30 -3.37
N VAL A 114 -5.76 -25.34 -4.16
CA VAL A 114 -5.49 -23.91 -3.99
C VAL A 114 -6.77 -23.14 -3.64
N SER A 115 -6.61 -22.01 -2.95
CA SER A 115 -7.75 -21.17 -2.58
C SER A 115 -8.34 -20.42 -3.79
N PRO A 116 -9.61 -19.97 -3.71
CA PRO A 116 -10.19 -19.08 -4.72
C PRO A 116 -9.38 -17.80 -4.98
N THR A 117 -8.74 -17.24 -3.95
CA THR A 117 -7.89 -16.05 -4.10
C THR A 117 -6.67 -16.32 -4.97
N VAL A 118 -6.02 -17.48 -4.80
CA VAL A 118 -4.92 -17.91 -5.66
C VAL A 118 -5.39 -18.13 -7.09
N ILE A 119 -6.55 -18.77 -7.27
CA ILE A 119 -7.15 -19.00 -8.61
C ILE A 119 -7.40 -17.66 -9.32
N ASN A 120 -8.01 -16.69 -8.63
CA ASN A 120 -8.29 -15.37 -9.17
C ASN A 120 -7.01 -14.62 -9.55
N MET A 121 -5.98 -14.70 -8.71
CA MET A 121 -4.70 -14.05 -8.96
C MET A 121 -3.97 -14.66 -10.17
N VAL A 122 -3.89 -15.99 -10.25
CA VAL A 122 -3.29 -16.69 -11.42
C VAL A 122 -4.09 -16.36 -12.68
N SER A 123 -5.41 -16.43 -12.63
CA SER A 123 -6.27 -16.12 -13.79
C SER A 123 -6.05 -14.70 -14.27
N TYR A 124 -5.95 -13.72 -13.36
CA TYR A 124 -5.65 -12.34 -13.68
C TYR A 124 -4.30 -12.17 -14.37
N ILE A 125 -3.23 -12.75 -13.81
CA ILE A 125 -1.89 -12.69 -14.41
C ILE A 125 -1.89 -13.27 -15.83
N TYR A 126 -2.58 -14.40 -16.04
CA TYR A 126 -2.67 -15.04 -17.34
C TYR A 126 -3.49 -14.26 -18.38
N THR A 127 -4.28 -13.24 -17.99
CA THR A 127 -4.90 -12.32 -18.96
C THR A 127 -3.88 -11.49 -19.74
N PHE A 128 -2.66 -11.34 -19.19
CA PHE A 128 -1.56 -10.64 -19.85
C PHE A 128 -0.69 -11.56 -20.71
N ARG A 129 -0.96 -12.87 -20.75
CA ARG A 129 -0.20 -13.81 -21.57
C ARG A 129 -0.33 -13.44 -23.05
N GLY A 130 0.82 -13.25 -23.71
CA GLY A 130 0.88 -12.83 -25.12
C GLY A 130 0.72 -11.34 -25.34
N SER A 131 0.67 -10.52 -24.28
CA SER A 131 0.71 -9.06 -24.40
C SER A 131 2.15 -8.56 -24.46
N ASP A 132 2.59 -8.13 -25.65
CA ASP A 132 3.93 -7.55 -25.84
C ASP A 132 4.07 -6.14 -25.24
N ARG A 133 2.95 -5.52 -24.85
CA ARG A 133 2.89 -4.13 -24.38
C ARG A 133 3.08 -3.98 -22.87
N ILE A 134 3.03 -5.07 -22.13
CA ILE A 134 3.01 -5.04 -20.66
C ILE A 134 4.13 -5.95 -20.16
N ASP A 135 5.15 -5.35 -19.54
CA ASP A 135 6.28 -6.07 -18.96
C ASP A 135 5.92 -6.74 -17.62
N ALA A 136 6.79 -7.64 -17.16
CA ALA A 136 6.61 -8.33 -15.87
C ALA A 136 6.47 -7.35 -14.70
N ALA A 137 7.27 -6.28 -14.69
CA ALA A 137 7.26 -5.29 -13.62
C ALA A 137 5.89 -4.59 -13.52
N ARG A 138 5.27 -4.28 -14.67
CA ARG A 138 3.93 -3.70 -14.73
C ARG A 138 2.87 -4.70 -14.29
N ILE A 139 2.94 -5.96 -14.69
CA ILE A 139 2.00 -7.00 -14.25
C ILE A 139 2.09 -7.17 -12.72
N SER A 140 3.30 -7.21 -12.17
CA SER A 140 3.55 -7.29 -10.73
C SER A 140 2.94 -6.10 -9.98
N ALA A 141 3.19 -4.87 -10.43
CA ALA A 141 2.63 -3.66 -9.85
C ALA A 141 1.08 -3.64 -9.88
N LEU A 142 0.48 -4.03 -11.00
CA LEU A 142 -0.98 -4.12 -11.13
C LEU A 142 -1.58 -5.23 -10.24
N THR A 143 -0.88 -6.36 -10.12
CA THR A 143 -1.28 -7.46 -9.24
C THR A 143 -1.22 -7.03 -7.78
N HIS A 144 -0.16 -6.32 -7.38
CA HIS A 144 -0.04 -5.76 -6.04
C HIS A 144 -1.15 -4.77 -5.73
N GLN A 145 -1.42 -3.81 -6.63
CA GLN A 145 -2.51 -2.85 -6.48
C GLN A 145 -3.88 -3.53 -6.34
N ARG A 146 -4.13 -4.60 -7.12
CA ARG A 146 -5.38 -5.38 -6.99
C ARG A 146 -5.47 -6.16 -5.68
N CYS A 147 -4.34 -6.62 -5.15
CA CYS A 147 -4.32 -7.23 -3.83
C CYS A 147 -4.68 -6.19 -2.76
N GLU A 148 -4.06 -5.01 -2.79
CA GLU A 148 -4.31 -3.95 -1.81
C GLU A 148 -5.77 -3.48 -1.82
N SER A 149 -6.43 -3.51 -2.98
CA SER A 149 -7.86 -3.20 -3.10
C SER A 149 -8.78 -4.35 -2.69
N GLY A 150 -8.25 -5.53 -2.34
CA GLY A 150 -9.03 -6.72 -2.00
C GLY A 150 -9.72 -7.38 -3.20
N SER A 151 -9.34 -7.03 -4.43
CA SER A 151 -10.00 -7.52 -5.66
C SER A 151 -9.87 -9.03 -5.89
N PHE A 152 -8.92 -9.69 -5.22
CA PHE A 152 -8.75 -11.14 -5.27
C PHE A 152 -9.51 -11.88 -4.15
N GLY A 153 -10.18 -11.16 -3.24
CA GLY A 153 -10.77 -11.70 -2.02
C GLY A 153 -9.92 -11.37 -0.79
N GLN A 154 -10.19 -12.06 0.33
CA GLN A 154 -9.37 -11.91 1.54
C GLN A 154 -7.97 -12.48 1.28
N SER A 155 -6.99 -11.61 1.08
CA SER A 155 -5.58 -11.98 1.13
C SER A 155 -5.21 -12.22 2.59
N ASP A 156 -5.44 -13.43 3.09
CA ASP A 156 -4.76 -13.96 4.28
C ASP A 156 -3.64 -14.85 3.74
N CYS A 157 -2.45 -14.77 4.31
CA CYS A 157 -1.35 -15.66 3.96
C CYS A 157 -1.73 -17.17 3.96
N ARG A 158 -2.70 -17.60 4.78
CA ARG A 158 -3.25 -18.98 4.79
C ARG A 158 -3.92 -19.39 3.47
N GLN A 159 -4.30 -18.44 2.64
CA GLN A 159 -4.92 -18.68 1.34
C GLN A 159 -3.89 -19.11 0.28
N PHE A 160 -2.61 -18.90 0.51
CA PHE A 160 -1.56 -19.28 -0.43
C PHE A 160 -1.09 -20.73 -0.19
N PRO A 161 -0.55 -21.41 -1.22
CA PRO A 161 -0.09 -22.79 -1.06
C PRO A 161 0.96 -22.90 0.05
N SER A 162 0.77 -23.85 0.96
CA SER A 162 1.66 -23.99 2.13
C SER A 162 3.13 -24.26 1.76
N SER A 163 3.38 -24.90 0.61
CA SER A 163 4.72 -25.08 0.05
C SER A 163 5.34 -23.76 -0.41
N PHE A 164 4.54 -22.89 -1.03
CA PHE A 164 4.99 -21.55 -1.44
C PHE A 164 5.31 -20.67 -0.22
N VAL A 165 4.40 -20.59 0.75
CA VAL A 165 4.56 -19.77 1.96
C VAL A 165 5.80 -20.17 2.74
N ARG A 166 6.05 -21.49 2.88
CA ARG A 166 7.22 -22.02 3.58
C ARG A 166 8.54 -21.63 2.90
N ASN A 167 8.56 -21.63 1.57
CA ASN A 167 9.77 -21.31 0.81
C ASN A 167 10.07 -19.81 0.76
N ASN A 168 9.08 -18.96 1.02
CA ASN A 168 9.18 -17.50 0.91
C ASN A 168 9.12 -16.77 2.27
N GLY A 169 9.53 -17.43 3.36
CA GLY A 169 9.72 -16.77 4.67
C GLY A 169 8.48 -16.71 5.57
N GLY A 170 7.36 -17.32 5.16
CA GLY A 170 6.16 -17.48 6.00
C GLY A 170 5.24 -16.25 6.11
N CYS A 171 4.13 -16.43 6.82
CA CYS A 171 3.09 -15.41 7.02
C CYS A 171 3.45 -14.33 8.06
N HIS A 172 4.48 -14.57 8.87
CA HIS A 172 4.84 -13.73 10.01
C HIS A 172 6.20 -13.06 9.82
N ALA A 173 6.50 -12.59 8.61
CA ALA A 173 7.66 -11.73 8.42
C ALA A 173 7.34 -10.27 8.86
N ASP A 174 7.07 -10.11 10.16
CA ASP A 174 7.45 -8.94 10.97
C ASP A 174 8.94 -8.99 11.34
N ALA A 175 9.60 -10.12 11.13
CA ALA A 175 11.04 -10.20 11.18
C ALA A 175 11.60 -9.34 10.03
N GLY A 176 12.50 -8.40 10.36
CA GLY A 176 13.29 -7.65 9.38
C GLY A 176 13.98 -8.57 8.37
N PRO A 177 14.73 -8.01 7.40
CA PRO A 177 15.42 -8.80 6.37
C PRO A 177 16.07 -10.01 7.04
N PRO A 178 15.71 -11.25 6.65
CA PRO A 178 16.11 -12.41 7.42
C PRO A 178 17.62 -12.35 7.57
N ALA A 179 18.11 -12.40 8.81
CA ALA A 179 19.55 -12.28 9.10
C ALA A 179 20.40 -13.35 8.39
N ASN A 180 19.73 -14.34 7.76
CA ASN A 180 20.29 -15.37 6.93
C ASN A 180 19.53 -15.55 5.59
N ALA A 181 18.97 -14.49 4.98
CA ALA A 181 18.81 -14.53 3.52
C ALA A 181 20.22 -14.60 2.95
N VAL A 182 20.70 -15.84 2.77
CA VAL A 182 21.69 -16.13 1.76
C VAL A 182 21.19 -15.40 0.53
N PRO A 183 21.98 -14.47 -0.06
CA PRO A 183 21.65 -13.95 -1.37
C PRO A 183 21.32 -15.18 -2.20
N VAL A 184 20.07 -15.27 -2.67
CA VAL A 184 19.73 -16.31 -3.63
C VAL A 184 20.53 -15.89 -4.85
N ASP A 185 21.76 -16.38 -4.90
CA ASP A 185 22.57 -16.37 -6.07
C ASP A 185 21.68 -17.05 -7.10
N SER A 186 21.33 -16.34 -8.16
CA SER A 186 20.62 -16.89 -9.32
C SER A 186 21.45 -17.96 -10.04
N GLY A 187 22.37 -18.62 -9.33
CA GLY A 187 23.01 -19.87 -9.63
C GLY A 187 21.97 -20.98 -9.68
N SER A 188 21.40 -21.13 -10.87
CA SER A 188 21.29 -22.42 -11.54
C SER A 188 20.94 -23.59 -10.60
N ILE A 189 19.71 -23.58 -10.07
CA ILE A 189 19.05 -24.85 -9.77
C ILE A 189 18.65 -25.42 -11.14
N ALA A 190 19.63 -25.99 -11.82
CA ALA A 190 19.43 -26.99 -12.87
C ALA A 190 18.93 -28.28 -12.19
N GLY A 191 17.84 -28.18 -11.42
CA GLY A 191 16.92 -29.26 -11.27
C GLY A 191 16.27 -29.37 -12.64
N GLU A 192 16.67 -30.39 -13.37
CA GLU A 192 16.11 -30.79 -14.65
C GLU A 192 14.58 -30.87 -14.48
N LEU A 193 13.90 -29.75 -14.75
CA LEU A 193 12.46 -29.73 -14.94
C LEU A 193 12.22 -30.82 -15.97
N PRO A 194 11.39 -31.85 -15.69
CA PRO A 194 11.05 -32.83 -16.69
C PRO A 194 10.60 -32.03 -17.89
N ARG A 195 11.37 -32.14 -18.97
CA ARG A 195 11.13 -31.44 -20.21
C ARG A 195 9.77 -31.94 -20.65
N ALA A 196 8.72 -31.19 -20.30
CA ALA A 196 7.36 -31.54 -20.64
C ALA A 196 7.40 -31.74 -22.15
N GLU A 197 7.30 -33.00 -22.54
CA GLU A 197 7.41 -33.43 -23.92
C GLU A 197 6.27 -32.71 -24.60
N ARG A 198 6.65 -31.62 -25.29
CA ARG A 198 5.73 -30.70 -25.96
C ARG A 198 5.05 -31.56 -27.01
N ASP A 199 3.88 -32.09 -26.68
CA ASP A 199 3.10 -32.90 -27.59
C ASP A 199 2.90 -32.07 -28.87
N PRO A 200 3.52 -32.45 -30.00
CA PRO A 200 3.43 -31.66 -31.23
C PRO A 200 2.01 -31.61 -31.77
N ASN A 201 1.09 -32.43 -31.25
CA ASN A 201 -0.34 -32.39 -31.60
C ASN A 201 -1.17 -31.47 -30.71
N ARG A 202 -0.63 -30.89 -29.61
CA ARG A 202 -1.41 -29.99 -28.72
C ARG A 202 -1.52 -28.56 -29.26
N ALA A 203 -0.73 -28.20 -30.28
CA ALA A 203 -0.79 -26.92 -30.97
C ALA A 203 -2.09 -26.70 -31.79
N ALA A 204 -2.94 -27.73 -31.93
CA ALA A 204 -4.18 -27.65 -32.74
C ALA A 204 -5.43 -27.20 -31.95
N LEU A 205 -5.32 -26.99 -30.64
CA LEU A 205 -6.45 -26.57 -29.79
C LEU A 205 -6.17 -25.26 -29.06
N ASP A 206 -5.32 -24.38 -29.62
CA ASP A 206 -5.35 -22.99 -29.19
C ASP A 206 -6.73 -22.42 -29.58
N PRO A 207 -7.60 -22.07 -28.61
CA PRO A 207 -8.86 -21.43 -28.93
C PRO A 207 -8.51 -20.14 -29.66
N LYS A 208 -8.93 -20.09 -30.94
CA LYS A 208 -8.79 -18.92 -31.81
C LYS A 208 -9.19 -17.71 -30.95
N PRO A 209 -8.30 -16.72 -30.73
CA PRO A 209 -8.56 -15.61 -29.82
C PRO A 209 -9.88 -15.00 -30.24
N GLN A 210 -10.92 -15.25 -29.45
CA GLN A 210 -12.22 -14.71 -29.73
C GLN A 210 -12.06 -13.20 -29.61
N ALA A 211 -12.39 -12.49 -30.68
CA ALA A 211 -12.39 -11.04 -30.65
C ALA A 211 -13.24 -10.62 -29.45
N ARG A 212 -12.58 -10.05 -28.43
CA ARG A 212 -13.26 -9.52 -27.24
C ARG A 212 -14.34 -8.57 -27.74
N ASP A 213 -15.58 -8.80 -27.28
CA ASP A 213 -16.70 -7.92 -27.61
C ASP A 213 -16.31 -6.48 -27.20
N PRO A 214 -16.33 -5.51 -28.14
CA PRO A 214 -15.96 -4.13 -27.83
C PRO A 214 -16.76 -3.55 -26.67
N ALA A 215 -18.00 -4.02 -26.44
CA ALA A 215 -18.81 -3.58 -25.30
C ALA A 215 -18.19 -3.97 -23.94
N VAL A 216 -17.45 -5.08 -23.87
CA VAL A 216 -16.77 -5.50 -22.63
C VAL A 216 -15.54 -4.64 -22.37
N ALA A 217 -14.84 -4.20 -23.42
CA ALA A 217 -13.70 -3.30 -23.28
C ALA A 217 -14.12 -1.92 -22.78
N ASP A 218 -15.22 -1.37 -23.31
CA ASP A 218 -15.76 -0.07 -22.87
C ASP A 218 -16.24 -0.13 -21.41
N ALA A 219 -16.85 -1.25 -21.00
CA ALA A 219 -17.25 -1.46 -19.61
C ALA A 219 -16.04 -1.60 -18.66
N GLU A 220 -14.96 -2.27 -19.06
CA GLU A 220 -13.71 -2.35 -18.28
C GLU A 220 -13.08 -0.96 -18.09
N ILE A 221 -13.06 -0.13 -19.14
CA ILE A 221 -12.54 1.25 -19.06
C ILE A 221 -13.40 2.10 -18.13
N ALA A 222 -14.74 2.07 -18.28
CA ALA A 222 -15.64 2.83 -17.41
C ALA A 222 -15.54 2.39 -15.94
N ALA A 223 -15.33 1.10 -15.67
CA ALA A 223 -15.13 0.59 -14.32
C ALA A 223 -13.79 1.07 -13.73
N ALA A 224 -12.72 1.10 -14.54
CA ALA A 224 -11.42 1.62 -14.13
C ALA A 224 -11.48 3.13 -13.83
N ASP A 225 -12.14 3.92 -14.66
CA ASP A 225 -12.33 5.36 -14.45
C ASP A 225 -13.16 5.64 -13.19
N ALA A 226 -14.22 4.86 -12.96
CA ALA A 226 -15.02 4.96 -11.75
C ALA A 226 -14.16 4.66 -10.50
N GLN A 227 -13.33 3.62 -10.55
CA GLN A 227 -12.42 3.29 -9.44
C GLN A 227 -11.40 4.41 -9.19
N ALA A 228 -10.79 4.95 -10.26
CA ALA A 228 -9.87 6.08 -10.15
C ALA A 228 -10.54 7.31 -9.52
N ALA A 229 -11.81 7.58 -9.83
CA ALA A 229 -12.56 8.66 -9.21
C ALA A 229 -12.80 8.42 -7.70
N ARG A 230 -13.10 7.18 -7.28
CA ARG A 230 -13.24 6.84 -5.86
C ARG A 230 -11.94 7.04 -5.09
N GLU A 231 -10.83 6.61 -5.68
CA GLU A 231 -9.50 6.75 -5.09
C GLU A 231 -9.11 8.23 -4.97
N ALA A 232 -9.36 9.04 -6.01
CA ALA A 232 -9.13 10.48 -5.96
C ALA A 232 -9.95 11.16 -4.84
N CYS A 233 -11.25 10.83 -4.72
CA CYS A 233 -12.12 11.31 -3.66
C CYS A 233 -11.59 10.93 -2.26
N ARG A 234 -11.13 9.69 -2.09
CA ARG A 234 -10.54 9.21 -0.83
C ARG A 234 -9.29 10.00 -0.44
N ILE A 235 -8.40 10.23 -1.40
CA ILE A 235 -7.14 10.99 -1.19
C ILE A 235 -7.45 12.44 -0.82
N GLU A 236 -8.41 13.08 -1.49
CA GLU A 236 -8.82 14.46 -1.19
C GLU A 236 -9.34 14.58 0.24
N ILE A 237 -10.24 13.69 0.66
CA ILE A 237 -10.80 13.70 2.02
C ILE A 237 -9.72 13.47 3.08
N GLN A 238 -8.81 12.51 2.85
CA GLN A 238 -7.69 12.27 3.76
C GLN A 238 -6.75 13.48 3.88
N THR A 239 -6.52 14.18 2.76
CA THR A 239 -5.71 15.40 2.74
C THR A 239 -6.37 16.49 3.58
N ARG A 240 -7.69 16.71 3.42
CA ARG A 240 -8.45 17.68 4.22
C ARG A 240 -8.46 17.33 5.72
N MET A 241 -8.62 16.06 6.08
CA MET A 241 -8.52 15.63 7.49
C MET A 241 -7.14 15.93 8.08
N THR A 242 -6.08 15.68 7.31
CA THR A 242 -4.69 15.95 7.73
C THR A 242 -4.44 17.45 7.93
N GLU A 243 -4.96 18.29 7.03
CA GLU A 243 -4.87 19.75 7.16
C GLU A 243 -5.64 20.27 8.38
N LEU A 244 -6.85 19.76 8.64
CA LEU A 244 -7.62 20.05 9.84
C LEU A 244 -6.86 19.69 11.12
N HIS A 245 -6.24 18.52 11.17
CA HIS A 245 -5.38 18.13 12.30
C HIS A 245 -4.17 19.06 12.45
N ARG A 246 -3.49 19.41 11.36
CA ARG A 246 -2.34 20.32 11.41
C ARG A 246 -2.74 21.71 11.91
N ASN A 247 -3.84 22.27 11.42
CA ASN A 247 -4.29 23.61 11.77
C ASN A 247 -4.76 23.67 13.23
N SER A 248 -5.43 22.62 13.70
CA SER A 248 -5.92 22.55 15.09
C SER A 248 -4.82 22.26 16.11
N ALA A 249 -3.77 21.52 15.75
CA ALA A 249 -2.63 21.29 16.64
C ALA A 249 -1.84 22.57 16.99
N SER A 250 -1.97 23.63 16.18
CA SER A 250 -1.30 24.92 16.43
C SER A 250 -1.99 25.78 17.48
N ALA A 251 -3.26 25.49 17.81
CA ALA A 251 -4.08 26.24 18.74
C ALA A 251 -4.27 25.45 20.04
N THR A 252 -3.48 25.77 21.07
CA THR A 252 -3.76 25.44 22.48
C THR A 252 -3.88 23.96 22.92
N GLY A 253 -3.72 22.98 22.03
CA GLY A 253 -3.69 21.55 22.39
C GLY A 253 -5.07 20.89 22.61
N GLU A 254 -6.15 21.66 22.53
CA GLU A 254 -7.53 21.15 22.51
C GLU A 254 -8.13 21.39 21.12
N LEU A 255 -8.71 20.34 20.52
CA LEU A 255 -9.42 20.44 19.24
C LEU A 255 -10.66 21.32 19.42
N PRO A 256 -10.83 22.42 18.66
CA PRO A 256 -12.04 23.22 18.74
C PRO A 256 -13.23 22.37 18.27
N MET A 257 -14.39 22.51 18.93
CA MET A 257 -15.62 21.77 18.57
C MET A 257 -15.97 21.89 17.08
N SER A 258 -15.65 23.02 16.44
CA SER A 258 -15.84 23.20 15.00
C SER A 258 -15.01 22.24 14.15
N ALA A 259 -13.79 21.90 14.57
CA ALA A 259 -12.96 20.93 13.86
C ALA A 259 -13.49 19.50 14.01
N ILE A 260 -14.10 19.18 15.16
CA ILE A 260 -14.72 17.87 15.41
C ILE A 260 -15.93 17.68 14.48
N ASP A 261 -16.79 18.69 14.37
CA ASP A 261 -17.94 18.65 13.45
C ASP A 261 -17.51 18.52 11.98
N GLU A 262 -16.44 19.22 11.58
CA GLU A 262 -15.92 19.15 10.22
C GLU A 262 -15.29 17.77 9.92
N MET A 263 -14.58 17.17 10.88
CA MET A 263 -14.08 15.79 10.76
C MET A 263 -15.23 14.78 10.62
N ALA A 264 -16.30 14.93 11.40
CA ALA A 264 -17.47 14.05 11.28
C ALA A 264 -18.12 14.13 9.88
N LYS A 265 -18.19 15.33 9.31
CA LYS A 265 -18.69 15.54 7.94
C LYS A 265 -17.80 14.86 6.89
N LEU A 266 -16.47 14.99 7.02
CA LEU A 266 -15.51 14.34 6.12
C LEU A 266 -15.58 12.81 6.19
N ILE A 267 -15.80 12.24 7.38
CA ILE A 267 -15.99 10.79 7.54
C ILE A 267 -17.27 10.32 6.82
N ALA A 268 -18.36 11.09 6.90
CA ALA A 268 -19.59 10.78 6.18
C ALA A 268 -19.44 10.94 4.65
N GLU A 269 -18.60 11.87 4.18
CA GLU A 269 -18.23 12.00 2.76
C GLU A 269 -17.36 10.83 2.28
N LEU A 270 -16.47 10.30 3.13
CA LEU A 270 -15.63 9.15 2.81
C LEU A 270 -16.45 7.89 2.48
N GLY A 271 -17.59 7.71 3.16
CA GLY A 271 -18.53 6.63 2.88
C GLY A 271 -19.26 6.74 1.54
N ARG A 272 -19.16 7.90 0.85
CA ARG A 272 -19.83 8.17 -0.43
C ARG A 272 -18.89 8.13 -1.65
N CYS A 273 -17.58 7.97 -1.48
CA CYS A 273 -16.59 7.98 -2.56
C CYS A 273 -16.66 6.77 -3.53
#